data_AF-A0A357L4D3-F1
#
_entry.id   AF-A0A357L4D3-F1
#
_cell.length_a   1.000
_cell.length_b   1.000
_cell.length_c   1.000
_cell.angle_alpha   90.00
_cell.angle_beta   90.00
_cell.angle_gamma   90.00
#
_symmetry.space_group_name_H-M   'P 1'
#
loop_
_entity.id
_entity.type
_entity.pdbx_description
1 polymer ?
#
loop_
_entity_poly.entity_id
_entity_poly.type
_entity_poly.pdbx_seq_one_letter_code
_entity_poly.pdbx_strand_id
1 'polypeptide(L)'
;IMASGLSYDSAEARAICGAVTALLTGAAYRASAEMAGAIGAFPMWRENRETMLRVLRNHRRAALGTRAAGEFEGLARAPAPLDHGAAPWKALSARAQSVWNEAYELGSLNGFRNAQVSAIAPTGTIGLVMDCDTTGIEPDYALVKFKKLAGGGQIKLINQQIPAALSALGYAENEIADIIDYVVGRGTLAGAPGVSPEALREEGFTDRHLKALEDRVKLAFDLTFAFTPQALGEDFCRHILGFTEGQMHASGYQVLRDLGFSDEDIHASNLYVCGAMTTEGAPHLKLEHYAVFDCATPCG
;
A
#
# COMPACT_ATOMS: atom_id res chain seq x y z
N ILE A 1 7.46 -1.79 -6.09
CA ILE A 1 8.30 -0.61 -5.79
C ILE A 1 8.78 -0.68 -4.35
N MET A 2 7.89 -0.50 -3.36
CA MET A 2 8.23 -0.62 -1.92
C MET A 2 8.97 -1.92 -1.58
N ALA A 3 8.48 -3.07 -2.03
CA ALA A 3 9.12 -4.38 -1.83
C ALA A 3 10.57 -4.48 -2.32
N SER A 4 11.02 -3.56 -3.17
CA SER A 4 12.39 -3.48 -3.69
C SER A 4 13.25 -2.45 -2.95
N GLY A 5 12.78 -1.90 -1.82
CA GLY A 5 13.47 -0.88 -1.06
C GLY A 5 13.52 0.49 -1.75
N LEU A 6 12.63 0.76 -2.70
CA LEU A 6 12.61 2.00 -3.47
C LEU A 6 11.44 2.88 -3.03
N SER A 7 11.71 4.18 -2.84
CA SER A 7 10.65 5.17 -2.66
C SER A 7 9.82 5.31 -3.93
N TYR A 8 8.51 5.47 -3.75
CA TYR A 8 7.57 5.69 -4.84
C TYR A 8 7.91 6.94 -5.67
N ASP A 9 8.48 7.98 -5.05
CA ASP A 9 8.84 9.24 -5.70
C ASP A 9 10.27 9.26 -6.30
N SER A 10 10.99 8.16 -6.21
CA SER A 10 12.37 8.06 -6.70
C SER A 10 12.46 8.09 -8.23
N ALA A 11 13.64 8.43 -8.76
CA ALA A 11 13.87 8.37 -10.21
C ALA A 11 13.81 6.92 -10.71
N GLU A 12 14.29 5.99 -9.91
CA GLU A 12 14.28 4.54 -10.11
C GLU A 12 12.85 4.02 -10.21
N ALA A 13 11.97 4.40 -9.28
CA ALA A 13 10.56 4.00 -9.31
C ALA A 13 9.83 4.53 -10.54
N ARG A 14 10.02 5.81 -10.89
CA ARG A 14 9.47 6.38 -12.13
C ARG A 14 9.96 5.64 -13.37
N ALA A 15 11.25 5.28 -13.41
CA ALA A 15 11.83 4.54 -14.51
C ALA A 15 11.29 3.11 -14.62
N ILE A 16 11.10 2.42 -13.48
CA ILE A 16 10.44 1.11 -13.42
C ILE A 16 9.01 1.21 -13.94
N CYS A 17 8.21 2.13 -13.38
CA CYS A 17 6.81 2.30 -13.77
C CYS A 17 6.69 2.62 -15.27
N GLY A 18 7.51 3.55 -15.77
CA GLY A 18 7.60 3.85 -17.20
C GLY A 18 7.92 2.63 -18.05
N ALA A 19 8.91 1.81 -17.64
CA ALA A 19 9.30 0.62 -18.37
C ALA A 19 8.23 -0.48 -18.34
N VAL A 20 7.58 -0.73 -17.19
CA VAL A 20 6.47 -1.70 -17.08
C VAL A 20 5.31 -1.28 -17.97
N THR A 21 4.84 -0.03 -17.87
CA THR A 21 3.71 0.45 -18.66
C THR A 21 4.04 0.49 -20.16
N ALA A 22 5.28 0.85 -20.52
CA ALA A 22 5.76 0.80 -21.89
C ALA A 22 5.76 -0.64 -22.43
N LEU A 23 6.26 -1.61 -21.65
CA LEU A 23 6.27 -3.01 -22.03
C LEU A 23 4.85 -3.55 -22.24
N LEU A 24 3.95 -3.34 -21.29
CA LEU A 24 2.56 -3.79 -21.37
C LEU A 24 1.85 -3.22 -22.61
N THR A 25 1.98 -1.92 -22.83
CA THR A 25 1.33 -1.24 -23.96
C THR A 25 1.94 -1.64 -25.30
N GLY A 26 3.27 -1.70 -25.39
CA GLY A 26 3.97 -2.10 -26.61
C GLY A 26 3.68 -3.55 -26.98
N ALA A 27 3.67 -4.47 -26.01
CA ALA A 27 3.31 -5.87 -26.21
C ALA A 27 1.86 -6.02 -26.69
N ALA A 28 0.92 -5.25 -26.14
CA ALA A 28 -0.47 -5.28 -26.58
C ALA A 28 -0.64 -4.74 -28.01
N TYR A 29 0.08 -3.69 -28.40
CA TYR A 29 0.07 -3.21 -29.79
C TYR A 29 0.75 -4.20 -30.76
N ARG A 30 1.85 -4.85 -30.35
CA ARG A 30 2.48 -5.93 -31.12
C ARG A 30 1.49 -7.07 -31.38
N ALA A 31 0.81 -7.55 -30.34
CA ALA A 31 -0.23 -8.57 -30.47
C ALA A 31 -1.39 -8.09 -31.36
N SER A 32 -1.81 -6.83 -31.23
CA SER A 32 -2.84 -6.22 -32.08
C SER A 32 -2.43 -6.19 -33.57
N ALA A 33 -1.15 -5.99 -33.87
CA ALA A 33 -0.61 -6.03 -35.22
C ALA A 33 -0.50 -7.47 -35.78
N GLU A 34 -0.17 -8.46 -34.92
CA GLU A 34 -0.24 -9.88 -35.27
C GLU A 34 -1.68 -10.27 -35.64
N MET A 35 -2.66 -9.87 -34.81
CA MET A 35 -4.08 -10.08 -35.08
C MET A 35 -4.52 -9.41 -36.38
N ALA A 36 -4.08 -8.18 -36.65
CA ALA A 36 -4.41 -7.49 -37.89
C ALA A 36 -3.93 -8.24 -39.14
N GLY A 37 -2.74 -8.85 -39.07
CA GLY A 37 -2.21 -9.67 -40.16
C GLY A 37 -3.03 -10.93 -40.43
N ALA A 38 -3.66 -11.51 -39.39
CA ALA A 38 -4.45 -12.72 -39.51
C ALA A 38 -5.93 -12.48 -39.86
N ILE A 39 -6.56 -11.47 -39.23
CA ILE A 39 -8.02 -11.25 -39.29
C ILE A 39 -8.41 -9.82 -39.72
N GLY A 40 -7.45 -9.03 -40.20
CA GLY A 40 -7.63 -7.65 -40.65
C GLY A 40 -7.60 -6.61 -39.52
N ALA A 41 -7.17 -5.40 -39.86
CA ALA A 41 -7.16 -4.24 -38.96
C ALA A 41 -8.57 -3.80 -38.52
N PHE A 42 -8.68 -2.85 -37.58
CA PHE A 42 -9.97 -2.27 -37.21
C PHE A 42 -10.62 -1.53 -38.39
N PRO A 43 -11.96 -1.39 -38.42
CA PRO A 43 -12.69 -0.91 -39.61
C PRO A 43 -12.21 0.42 -40.19
N MET A 44 -11.89 1.40 -39.34
CA MET A 44 -11.46 2.75 -39.73
C MET A 44 -9.93 2.90 -39.87
N TRP A 45 -9.19 1.79 -40.01
CA TRP A 45 -7.73 1.84 -40.06
C TRP A 45 -7.21 2.65 -41.25
N ARG A 46 -7.83 2.53 -42.43
CA ARG A 46 -7.36 3.21 -43.64
C ARG A 46 -7.38 4.73 -43.49
N GLU A 47 -8.46 5.25 -42.92
CA GLU A 47 -8.67 6.67 -42.65
C GLU A 47 -7.80 7.16 -41.49
N ASN A 48 -7.55 6.29 -40.49
CA ASN A 48 -6.83 6.66 -39.27
C ASN A 48 -5.32 6.39 -39.33
N ARG A 49 -4.83 5.67 -40.36
CA ARG A 49 -3.47 5.14 -40.47
C ARG A 49 -2.38 6.15 -40.10
N GLU A 50 -2.37 7.31 -40.74
CA GLU A 50 -1.32 8.31 -40.52
C GLU A 50 -1.34 8.87 -39.09
N THR A 51 -2.54 9.08 -38.54
CA THR A 51 -2.71 9.57 -37.17
C THR A 51 -2.25 8.52 -36.15
N MET A 52 -2.66 7.27 -36.33
CA MET A 52 -2.26 6.20 -35.45
C MET A 52 -0.76 5.95 -35.52
N LEU A 53 -0.17 5.82 -36.72
CA LEU A 53 1.27 5.63 -36.87
C LEU A 53 2.08 6.77 -36.25
N ARG A 54 1.60 8.03 -36.31
CA ARG A 54 2.21 9.15 -35.57
C ARG A 54 2.21 8.92 -34.06
N VAL A 55 1.07 8.50 -33.49
CA VAL A 55 0.96 8.19 -32.07
C VAL A 55 1.91 7.06 -31.67
N LEU A 56 1.96 5.98 -32.46
CA LEU A 56 2.85 4.83 -32.20
C LEU A 56 4.33 5.23 -32.32
N ARG A 57 4.71 6.09 -33.28
CA ARG A 57 6.08 6.64 -33.36
C ARG A 57 6.43 7.44 -32.11
N ASN A 58 5.52 8.26 -31.60
CA ASN A 58 5.76 9.03 -30.38
C ASN A 58 5.91 8.13 -29.15
N HIS A 59 5.08 7.10 -28.99
CA HIS A 59 5.29 6.11 -27.93
C HIS A 59 6.63 5.39 -28.06
N ARG A 60 7.00 4.97 -29.27
CA ARG A 60 8.30 4.36 -29.55
C ARG A 60 9.46 5.28 -29.18
N ARG A 61 9.42 6.57 -29.56
CA ARG A 61 10.44 7.57 -29.18
C ARG A 61 10.55 7.72 -27.65
N ALA A 62 9.40 7.82 -26.96
CA ALA A 62 9.39 7.88 -25.50
C ALA A 62 10.01 6.62 -24.87
N ALA A 63 9.69 5.43 -25.40
CA ALA A 63 10.23 4.17 -24.92
C ALA A 63 11.72 3.99 -25.20
N LEU A 64 12.26 4.63 -26.25
CA LEU A 64 13.70 4.67 -26.58
C LEU A 64 14.47 5.76 -25.81
N GLY A 65 13.79 6.55 -24.98
CA GLY A 65 14.46 7.57 -24.17
C GLY A 65 14.80 8.86 -24.93
N THR A 66 14.15 9.15 -26.07
CA THR A 66 14.36 10.38 -26.85
C THR A 66 14.14 11.64 -25.99
N ARG A 67 15.13 12.53 -25.94
CA ARG A 67 15.07 13.81 -25.19
C ARG A 67 15.19 15.07 -26.04
N ALA A 68 15.55 14.96 -27.32
CA ALA A 68 15.73 16.13 -28.17
C ALA A 68 14.41 16.84 -28.46
N ALA A 69 14.43 18.17 -28.41
CA ALA A 69 13.27 19.00 -28.68
C ALA A 69 12.82 18.86 -30.15
N GLY A 70 11.50 18.77 -30.37
CA GLY A 70 10.92 18.64 -31.72
C GLY A 70 10.88 17.22 -32.29
N GLU A 71 11.41 16.22 -31.59
CA GLU A 71 11.33 14.83 -32.08
C GLU A 71 9.93 14.20 -31.92
N PHE A 72 9.11 14.70 -30.99
CA PHE A 72 7.73 14.23 -30.87
C PHE A 72 6.82 14.92 -31.88
N GLU A 73 6.15 14.14 -32.72
CA GLU A 73 5.32 14.63 -33.82
C GLU A 73 3.95 15.09 -33.35
N GLY A 74 3.58 16.34 -33.63
CA GLY A 74 2.20 16.82 -33.48
C GLY A 74 1.71 16.91 -32.04
N LEU A 75 2.61 17.16 -31.08
CA LEU A 75 2.26 17.37 -29.67
C LEU A 75 2.58 18.80 -29.23
N ALA A 76 1.66 19.45 -28.52
CA ALA A 76 1.91 20.76 -27.92
C ALA A 76 2.86 20.69 -26.71
N ARG A 77 2.93 19.53 -26.05
CA ARG A 77 3.83 19.26 -24.92
C ARG A 77 4.50 17.91 -25.14
N ALA A 78 5.83 17.88 -25.02
CA ALA A 78 6.58 16.63 -25.08
C ALA A 78 6.25 15.75 -23.86
N PRO A 79 6.05 14.43 -24.05
CA PRO A 79 5.90 13.49 -22.94
C PRO A 79 7.24 13.29 -22.22
N ALA A 80 7.19 12.78 -20.99
CA ALA A 80 8.38 12.33 -20.30
C ALA A 80 8.92 11.04 -20.97
N PRO A 81 10.15 11.04 -21.49
CA PRO A 81 10.75 9.83 -22.04
C PRO A 81 11.20 8.88 -20.93
N LEU A 82 11.34 7.60 -21.27
CA LEU A 82 11.82 6.58 -20.35
C LEU A 82 13.28 6.85 -19.94
N ASP A 83 13.54 6.90 -18.64
CA ASP A 83 14.88 7.07 -18.11
C ASP A 83 15.59 5.72 -17.96
N HIS A 84 16.27 5.30 -19.02
CA HIS A 84 17.07 4.06 -19.01
C HIS A 84 18.25 4.10 -18.04
N GLY A 85 18.74 5.30 -17.69
CA GLY A 85 19.83 5.50 -16.74
C GLY A 85 19.36 5.15 -15.33
N ALA A 86 18.23 5.73 -14.92
CA ALA A 86 17.63 5.52 -13.60
C ALA A 86 16.99 4.14 -13.42
N ALA A 87 16.65 3.40 -14.49
CA ALA A 87 16.05 2.08 -14.36
C ALA A 87 17.01 1.06 -13.71
N PRO A 88 16.73 0.51 -12.51
CA PRO A 88 17.59 -0.51 -11.90
C PRO A 88 17.48 -1.84 -12.64
N TRP A 89 16.30 -2.18 -13.17
CA TRP A 89 16.05 -3.42 -13.90
C TRP A 89 16.35 -3.24 -15.40
N LYS A 90 17.63 -3.36 -15.76
CA LYS A 90 18.10 -3.12 -17.14
C LYS A 90 17.41 -4.03 -18.17
N ALA A 91 17.14 -5.29 -17.83
CA ALA A 91 16.43 -6.21 -18.72
C ALA A 91 14.99 -5.75 -19.05
N LEU A 92 14.25 -5.26 -18.04
CA LEU A 92 12.92 -4.69 -18.26
C LEU A 92 12.98 -3.47 -19.18
N SER A 93 13.93 -2.57 -18.90
CA SER A 93 14.14 -1.35 -19.68
C SER A 93 14.53 -1.65 -21.15
N ALA A 94 15.37 -2.66 -21.38
CA ALA A 94 15.74 -3.12 -22.71
C ALA A 94 14.56 -3.79 -23.43
N ARG A 95 13.77 -4.62 -22.73
CA ARG A 95 12.60 -5.27 -23.35
C ARG A 95 11.52 -4.26 -23.73
N ALA A 96 11.31 -3.22 -22.92
CA ALA A 96 10.42 -2.11 -23.25
C ALA A 96 10.82 -1.44 -24.58
N GLN A 97 12.11 -1.18 -24.81
CA GLN A 97 12.58 -0.60 -26.08
C GLN A 97 12.33 -1.53 -27.27
N SER A 98 12.74 -2.80 -27.14
CA SER A 98 12.64 -3.79 -28.21
C SER A 98 11.18 -4.05 -28.63
N VAL A 99 10.26 -4.16 -27.67
CA VAL A 99 8.85 -4.44 -28.00
C VAL A 99 8.18 -3.29 -28.77
N TRP A 100 8.60 -2.03 -28.54
CA TRP A 100 8.07 -0.88 -29.26
C TRP A 100 8.61 -0.78 -30.70
N ASN A 101 9.83 -1.25 -30.96
CA ASN A 101 10.31 -1.44 -32.33
C ASN A 101 9.46 -2.49 -33.05
N GLU A 102 9.31 -3.67 -32.44
CA GLU A 102 8.51 -4.78 -32.98
C GLU A 102 7.06 -4.37 -33.27
N ALA A 103 6.41 -3.70 -32.31
CA ALA A 103 5.03 -3.23 -32.45
C ALA A 103 4.87 -2.24 -33.60
N TYR A 104 5.82 -1.29 -33.75
CA TYR A 104 5.77 -0.30 -34.81
C TYR A 104 6.03 -0.91 -36.19
N GLU A 105 7.06 -1.75 -36.32
CA GLU A 105 7.43 -2.40 -37.58
C GLU A 105 6.30 -3.30 -38.08
N LEU A 106 5.80 -4.20 -37.22
CA LEU A 106 4.74 -5.13 -37.58
C LEU A 106 3.42 -4.38 -37.87
N GLY A 107 3.08 -3.40 -37.02
CA GLY A 107 1.86 -2.59 -37.20
C GLY A 107 1.89 -1.69 -38.42
N SER A 108 3.07 -1.25 -38.87
CA SER A 108 3.21 -0.48 -40.12
C SER A 108 2.92 -1.33 -41.37
N LEU A 109 3.19 -2.64 -41.29
CA LEU A 109 2.94 -3.60 -42.36
C LEU A 109 1.48 -4.08 -42.36
N ASN A 110 0.98 -4.52 -41.20
CA ASN A 110 -0.31 -5.21 -41.10
C ASN A 110 -1.48 -4.28 -40.73
N GLY A 111 -1.18 -3.10 -40.19
CA GLY A 111 -2.13 -2.32 -39.40
C GLY A 111 -2.32 -2.87 -37.99
N PHE A 112 -3.33 -2.36 -37.29
CA PHE A 112 -3.65 -2.79 -35.92
C PHE A 112 -5.10 -3.24 -35.82
N ARG A 113 -5.37 -4.27 -35.02
CA ARG A 113 -6.73 -4.76 -34.79
C ARG A 113 -7.52 -3.89 -33.83
N ASN A 114 -6.84 -3.16 -32.95
CA ASN A 114 -7.41 -2.34 -31.90
C ASN A 114 -6.91 -0.90 -32.04
N ALA A 115 -7.81 0.08 -32.03
CA ALA A 115 -7.43 1.49 -32.09
C ALA A 115 -6.77 2.00 -30.79
N GLN A 116 -7.06 1.34 -29.66
CA GLN A 116 -6.44 1.55 -28.35
C GLN A 116 -6.30 0.20 -27.65
N VAL A 117 -5.25 0.02 -26.85
CA VAL A 117 -4.92 -1.27 -26.22
C VAL A 117 -4.71 -1.21 -24.71
N SER A 118 -4.56 -0.03 -24.13
CA SER A 118 -4.29 0.12 -22.70
C SER A 118 -5.09 1.26 -22.09
N ALA A 119 -5.53 1.04 -20.86
CA ALA A 119 -6.18 2.01 -19.98
C ALA A 119 -5.83 1.64 -18.54
N ILE A 120 -5.57 2.64 -17.70
CA ILE A 120 -5.39 2.44 -16.26
C ILE A 120 -6.73 2.80 -15.61
N ALA A 121 -7.44 1.79 -15.11
CA ALA A 121 -8.71 1.96 -14.43
C ALA A 121 -8.52 1.89 -12.90
N PRO A 122 -9.45 2.48 -12.11
CA PRO A 122 -9.52 2.20 -10.68
C PRO A 122 -9.75 0.71 -10.43
N THR A 123 -8.97 0.11 -9.53
CA THR A 123 -9.02 -1.35 -9.27
C THR A 123 -9.47 -1.70 -7.86
N GLY A 124 -10.17 -0.81 -7.16
CA GLY A 124 -10.54 -0.99 -5.74
C GLY A 124 -11.14 -2.36 -5.37
N THR A 125 -12.15 -2.84 -6.12
CA THR A 125 -12.79 -4.14 -5.82
C THR A 125 -11.89 -5.32 -6.18
N ILE A 126 -11.30 -5.32 -7.38
CA ILE A 126 -10.51 -6.45 -7.87
C ILE A 126 -9.13 -6.55 -7.18
N GLY A 127 -8.54 -5.42 -6.79
CA GLY A 127 -7.28 -5.39 -6.03
C GLY A 127 -7.42 -6.08 -4.69
N LEU A 128 -8.54 -5.87 -4.00
CA LEU A 128 -8.85 -6.60 -2.76
C LEU A 128 -9.04 -8.10 -2.98
N VAL A 129 -9.67 -8.51 -4.09
CA VAL A 129 -9.84 -9.94 -4.43
C VAL A 129 -8.50 -10.60 -4.76
N MET A 130 -7.57 -9.84 -5.33
CA MET A 130 -6.23 -10.30 -5.69
C MET A 130 -5.21 -10.12 -4.54
N ASP A 131 -5.66 -9.74 -3.35
CA ASP A 131 -4.82 -9.45 -2.18
C ASP A 131 -3.67 -8.46 -2.47
N CYS A 132 -3.96 -7.43 -3.29
CA CYS A 132 -3.03 -6.35 -3.57
C CYS A 132 -3.05 -5.32 -2.43
N ASP A 133 -1.87 -4.89 -1.98
CA ASP A 133 -1.76 -3.82 -0.96
C ASP A 133 -2.27 -2.46 -1.47
N THR A 134 -2.14 -2.20 -2.78
CA THR A 134 -2.58 -0.97 -3.45
C THR A 134 -3.78 -1.20 -4.38
N THR A 135 -4.52 -0.13 -4.68
CA THR A 135 -5.73 -0.18 -5.51
C THR A 135 -5.53 0.41 -6.92
N GLY A 136 -4.37 0.11 -7.51
CA GLY A 136 -4.01 0.52 -8.86
C GLY A 136 -2.56 0.97 -8.93
N ILE A 137 -2.33 2.05 -9.68
CA ILE A 137 -0.99 2.66 -9.75
C ILE A 137 -0.67 3.52 -8.54
N GLU A 138 -1.66 3.94 -7.76
CA GLU A 138 -1.50 4.83 -6.61
C GLU A 138 -0.56 4.22 -5.56
N PRO A 139 0.22 5.04 -4.83
CA PRO A 139 0.90 4.57 -3.63
C PRO A 139 -0.11 4.02 -2.63
N ASP A 140 0.35 3.20 -1.69
CA ASP A 140 -0.54 2.69 -0.66
C ASP A 140 -1.13 3.85 0.15
N TYR A 141 -2.37 3.71 0.61
CA TYR A 141 -3.06 4.75 1.35
C TYR A 141 -2.42 4.95 2.74
N ALA A 142 -2.16 3.85 3.44
CA ALA A 142 -1.47 3.81 4.72
C ALA A 142 -0.88 2.42 4.95
N LEU A 143 0.20 2.32 5.74
CA LEU A 143 0.85 1.05 6.08
C LEU A 143 -0.07 0.11 6.87
N VAL A 144 -0.93 0.67 7.72
CA VAL A 144 -1.95 -0.07 8.47
C VAL A 144 -3.31 0.59 8.26
N LYS A 145 -4.29 -0.19 7.82
CA LYS A 145 -5.63 0.27 7.42
C LYS A 145 -6.70 -0.51 8.19
N PHE A 146 -7.82 0.13 8.48
CA PHE A 146 -8.96 -0.51 9.16
C PHE A 146 -10.19 -0.46 8.27
N LYS A 147 -10.80 -1.63 8.02
CA LYS A 147 -12.03 -1.75 7.24
C LYS A 147 -13.19 -2.19 8.12
N LYS A 148 -14.24 -1.36 8.22
CA LYS A 148 -15.49 -1.75 8.86
C LYS A 148 -16.21 -2.81 8.03
N LEU A 149 -16.71 -3.85 8.68
CA LEU A 149 -17.50 -4.90 8.05
C LEU A 149 -18.98 -4.58 8.10
N ALA A 150 -19.72 -4.98 7.06
CA ALA A 150 -21.17 -4.77 6.99
C ALA A 150 -21.94 -5.47 8.13
N GLY A 151 -21.40 -6.57 8.66
CA GLY A 151 -21.94 -7.29 9.82
C GLY A 151 -21.50 -6.75 11.19
N GLY A 152 -20.80 -5.61 11.23
CA GLY A 152 -20.15 -5.11 12.45
C GLY A 152 -18.72 -5.65 12.62
N GLY A 153 -17.93 -4.96 13.43
CA GLY A 153 -16.50 -5.24 13.60
C GLY A 153 -15.62 -4.59 12.52
N GLN A 154 -14.31 -4.84 12.63
CA GLN A 154 -13.30 -4.25 11.76
C GLN A 154 -12.24 -5.29 11.39
N ILE A 155 -11.63 -5.12 10.21
CA ILE A 155 -10.44 -5.88 9.79
C ILE A 155 -9.27 -4.91 9.75
N LYS A 156 -8.17 -5.29 10.42
CA LYS A 156 -6.87 -4.65 10.30
C LYS A 156 -6.16 -5.22 9.06
N LEU A 157 -5.83 -4.35 8.12
CA LEU A 157 -5.11 -4.66 6.88
C LEU A 157 -3.72 -4.04 6.98
N ILE A 158 -2.69 -4.87 6.89
CA ILE A 158 -1.29 -4.47 7.03
C ILE A 158 -0.65 -4.56 5.66
N ASN A 159 0.15 -3.57 5.29
CA ASN A 159 0.94 -3.62 4.08
C ASN A 159 1.97 -4.77 4.17
N GLN A 160 1.78 -5.78 3.32
CA GLN A 160 2.60 -7.00 3.37
C GLN A 160 4.00 -6.81 2.76
N GLN A 161 4.28 -5.65 2.17
CA GLN A 161 5.56 -5.34 1.53
C GLN A 161 6.60 -4.77 2.51
N ILE A 162 6.20 -4.37 3.73
CA ILE A 162 7.13 -3.83 4.74
C ILE A 162 8.32 -4.78 5.01
N PRO A 163 8.11 -6.09 5.28
CA PRO A 163 9.22 -7.00 5.55
C PRO A 163 10.14 -7.17 4.33
N ALA A 164 9.56 -7.27 3.13
CA ALA A 164 10.31 -7.39 1.88
C ALA A 164 11.15 -6.14 1.60
N ALA A 165 10.59 -4.96 1.84
CA ALA A 165 11.28 -3.68 1.70
C ALA A 165 12.47 -3.58 2.67
N LEU A 166 12.27 -3.89 3.95
CA LEU A 166 13.34 -3.87 4.94
C LEU A 166 14.44 -4.88 4.62
N SER A 167 14.08 -6.08 4.16
CA SER A 167 15.05 -7.07 3.70
C SER A 167 15.86 -6.56 2.50
N ALA A 168 15.20 -5.93 1.52
CA ALA A 168 15.88 -5.33 0.36
C ALA A 168 16.82 -4.18 0.74
N LEU A 169 16.51 -3.46 1.84
CA LEU A 169 17.34 -2.40 2.42
C LEU A 169 18.48 -2.92 3.30
N GLY A 170 18.55 -4.23 3.54
CA GLY A 170 19.65 -4.90 4.24
C GLY A 170 19.52 -4.94 5.77
N TYR A 171 18.33 -4.76 6.33
CA TYR A 171 18.09 -4.94 7.76
C TYR A 171 18.15 -6.42 8.16
N ALA A 172 18.64 -6.69 9.37
CA ALA A 172 18.69 -8.03 9.95
C ALA A 172 17.29 -8.51 10.39
N GLU A 173 17.07 -9.83 10.47
CA GLU A 173 15.76 -10.40 10.80
C GLU A 173 15.18 -9.90 12.13
N ASN A 174 16.02 -9.69 13.14
CA ASN A 174 15.61 -9.14 14.43
C ASN A 174 15.23 -7.65 14.33
N GLU A 175 15.97 -6.86 13.54
CA GLU A 175 15.64 -5.45 13.31
C GLU A 175 14.31 -5.32 12.55
N ILE A 176 14.10 -6.21 11.57
CA ILE A 176 12.84 -6.29 10.81
C ILE A 176 11.68 -6.63 11.75
N ALA A 177 11.84 -7.62 12.63
CA ALA A 177 10.81 -7.99 13.60
C ALA A 177 10.48 -6.82 14.55
N ASP A 178 11.48 -6.13 15.08
CA ASP A 178 11.29 -4.97 15.96
C ASP A 178 10.56 -3.81 15.26
N ILE A 179 10.89 -3.54 13.99
CA ILE A 179 10.21 -2.51 13.18
C ILE A 179 8.75 -2.93 12.91
N ILE A 180 8.50 -4.18 12.55
CA ILE A 180 7.14 -4.68 12.30
C ILE A 180 6.30 -4.60 13.58
N ASP A 181 6.85 -5.03 14.73
CA ASP A 181 6.20 -4.94 16.02
C ASP A 181 5.86 -3.49 16.38
N TYR A 182 6.74 -2.54 16.04
CA TYR A 182 6.46 -1.12 16.25
C TYR A 182 5.32 -0.61 15.35
N VAL A 183 5.37 -0.89 14.05
CA VAL A 183 4.38 -0.40 13.07
C VAL A 183 3.01 -1.03 13.31
N VAL A 184 2.98 -2.35 13.45
CA VAL A 184 1.77 -3.17 13.50
C VAL A 184 1.26 -3.35 14.91
N GLY A 185 2.11 -3.26 15.93
CA GLY A 185 1.77 -3.64 17.30
C GLY A 185 1.80 -5.15 17.50
N ARG A 186 1.99 -5.56 18.74
CA ARG A 186 2.12 -6.98 19.12
C ARG A 186 0.80 -7.71 19.27
N GLY A 187 -0.32 -6.98 19.32
CA GLY A 187 -1.65 -7.55 19.44
C GLY A 187 -1.88 -8.34 20.73
N THR A 188 -1.12 -8.05 21.78
CA THR A 188 -1.22 -8.71 23.09
C THR A 188 -0.91 -7.72 24.20
N LEU A 189 -1.55 -7.88 25.36
CA LEU A 189 -1.25 -7.10 26.56
C LEU A 189 -0.01 -7.64 27.28
N ALA A 190 0.36 -8.90 27.04
CA ALA A 190 1.52 -9.51 27.68
C ALA A 190 2.80 -8.71 27.38
N GLY A 191 3.46 -8.22 28.43
CA GLY A 191 4.67 -7.39 28.31
C GLY A 191 4.40 -5.93 27.98
N ALA A 192 3.14 -5.47 27.94
CA ALA A 192 2.83 -4.05 27.81
C ALA A 192 3.37 -3.26 29.02
N PRO A 193 3.99 -2.08 28.80
CA PRO A 193 4.72 -1.36 29.85
C PRO A 193 3.85 -0.73 30.94
N GLY A 194 2.56 -0.48 30.68
CA GLY A 194 1.64 0.14 31.63
C GLY A 194 0.40 -0.71 31.90
N VAL A 195 -0.50 -0.80 30.93
CA VAL A 195 -1.74 -1.60 30.98
C VAL A 195 -1.40 -3.07 30.73
N SER A 196 -0.74 -3.70 31.69
CA SER A 196 -0.31 -5.10 31.63
C SER A 196 -1.34 -6.06 32.25
N PRO A 197 -1.30 -7.37 31.92
CA PRO A 197 -2.12 -8.37 32.59
C PRO A 197 -1.92 -8.39 34.11
N GLU A 198 -0.73 -8.07 34.60
CA GLU A 198 -0.41 -7.98 36.03
C GLU A 198 -1.13 -6.79 36.66
N ALA A 199 -1.02 -5.60 36.08
CA ALA A 199 -1.69 -4.40 36.57
C ALA A 199 -3.22 -4.54 36.54
N LEU A 200 -3.76 -5.14 35.47
CA LEU A 200 -5.20 -5.39 35.37
C LEU A 200 -5.71 -6.39 36.42
N ARG A 201 -4.88 -7.36 36.85
CA ARG A 201 -5.29 -8.28 37.94
C ARG A 201 -5.44 -7.56 39.26
N GLU A 202 -4.63 -6.54 39.52
CA GLU A 202 -4.74 -5.70 40.73
C GLU A 202 -6.07 -4.93 40.75
N GLU A 203 -6.57 -4.55 39.57
CA GLU A 203 -7.90 -3.95 39.35
C GLU A 203 -9.06 -4.96 39.33
N GLY A 204 -8.81 -6.25 39.60
CA GLY A 204 -9.85 -7.27 39.71
C GLY A 204 -10.18 -8.04 38.41
N PHE A 205 -9.38 -7.88 37.35
CA PHE A 205 -9.54 -8.68 36.13
C PHE A 205 -9.09 -10.13 36.35
N THR A 206 -10.04 -11.07 36.32
CA THR A 206 -9.73 -12.51 36.31
C THR A 206 -9.15 -12.98 34.97
N ASP A 207 -8.55 -14.18 34.95
CA ASP A 207 -8.00 -14.78 33.71
C ASP A 207 -9.04 -14.93 32.59
N ARG A 208 -10.33 -15.10 32.94
CA ARG A 208 -11.41 -15.13 31.96
C ARG A 208 -11.57 -13.76 31.26
N HIS A 209 -11.50 -12.66 32.01
CA HIS A 209 -11.58 -11.31 31.45
C HIS A 209 -10.35 -11.00 30.60
N LEU A 210 -9.15 -11.34 31.10
CA LEU A 210 -7.90 -11.14 30.37
C LEU A 210 -7.88 -11.89 29.04
N LYS A 211 -8.33 -13.16 29.03
CA LYS A 211 -8.45 -13.93 27.78
C LYS A 211 -9.40 -13.27 26.78
N ALA A 212 -10.52 -12.74 27.24
CA ALA A 212 -11.48 -12.03 26.39
C ALA A 212 -10.90 -10.69 25.86
N LEU A 213 -10.08 -10.00 26.65
CA LEU A 213 -9.36 -8.81 26.23
C LEU A 213 -8.29 -9.13 25.18
N GLU A 214 -7.49 -10.18 25.39
CA GLU A 214 -6.47 -10.66 24.44
C GLU A 214 -7.05 -10.88 23.03
N ASP A 215 -8.24 -11.48 22.92
CA ASP A 215 -8.88 -11.68 21.63
C ASP A 215 -9.37 -10.37 20.99
N ARG A 216 -9.72 -9.35 21.80
CA ARG A 216 -10.15 -8.03 21.32
C ARG A 216 -8.99 -7.17 20.86
N VAL A 217 -7.90 -7.14 21.61
CA VAL A 217 -6.76 -6.24 21.33
C VAL A 217 -6.01 -6.62 20.05
N LYS A 218 -6.05 -7.89 19.62
CA LYS A 218 -5.49 -8.35 18.33
C LYS A 218 -5.99 -7.55 17.12
N LEU A 219 -7.22 -7.07 17.18
CA LEU A 219 -7.87 -6.31 16.10
C LEU A 219 -8.14 -4.86 16.49
N ALA A 220 -7.71 -4.42 17.68
CA ALA A 220 -7.94 -3.07 18.15
C ALA A 220 -7.03 -2.08 17.42
N PHE A 221 -7.64 -1.02 16.92
CA PHE A 221 -6.93 0.16 16.44
C PHE A 221 -6.38 1.00 17.59
N ASP A 222 -7.14 1.08 18.69
CA ASP A 222 -6.79 1.81 19.89
C ASP A 222 -7.20 0.94 21.09
N LEU A 223 -6.28 0.82 22.03
CA LEU A 223 -6.40 0.02 23.23
C LEU A 223 -7.66 0.37 24.02
N THR A 224 -8.01 1.65 24.11
CA THR A 224 -9.15 2.14 24.90
C THR A 224 -10.49 1.57 24.43
N PHE A 225 -10.62 1.20 23.15
CA PHE A 225 -11.84 0.56 22.64
C PHE A 225 -12.06 -0.86 23.21
N ALA A 226 -10.99 -1.54 23.61
CA ALA A 226 -11.08 -2.84 24.29
C ALA A 226 -11.58 -2.69 25.74
N PHE A 227 -11.49 -1.49 26.33
CA PHE A 227 -11.84 -1.20 27.72
C PHE A 227 -13.12 -0.38 27.86
N THR A 228 -14.03 -0.37 26.89
CA THR A 228 -15.33 0.30 27.08
C THR A 228 -16.25 -0.51 28.01
N PRO A 229 -17.21 0.12 28.74
CA PRO A 229 -18.18 -0.60 29.55
C PRO A 229 -18.95 -1.68 28.76
N GLN A 230 -19.27 -1.40 27.50
CA GLN A 230 -19.91 -2.34 26.59
C GLN A 230 -18.97 -3.50 26.22
N ALA A 231 -17.67 -3.22 26.10
CA ALA A 231 -16.69 -4.26 25.81
C ALA A 231 -16.44 -5.18 27.01
N LEU A 232 -16.33 -4.61 28.21
CA LEU A 232 -16.05 -5.34 29.43
C LEU A 232 -17.29 -6.07 30.00
N GLY A 233 -18.48 -5.52 29.72
CA GLY A 233 -19.76 -6.01 30.23
C GLY A 233 -20.20 -5.23 31.47
N GLU A 234 -21.46 -4.79 31.49
CA GLU A 234 -22.01 -3.91 32.53
C GLU A 234 -21.95 -4.54 33.93
N ASP A 235 -22.19 -5.85 34.05
CA ASP A 235 -22.12 -6.53 35.35
C ASP A 235 -20.71 -6.49 35.95
N PHE A 236 -19.69 -6.70 35.11
CA PHE A 236 -18.30 -6.63 35.55
C PHE A 236 -17.92 -5.20 35.95
N CYS A 237 -18.28 -4.22 35.13
CA CYS A 237 -18.06 -2.81 35.43
C CYS A 237 -18.75 -2.36 36.72
N ARG A 238 -19.99 -2.77 36.95
CA ARG A 238 -20.78 -2.36 38.13
C ARG A 238 -20.34 -3.07 39.40
N HIS A 239 -20.18 -4.39 39.35
CA HIS A 239 -20.04 -5.20 40.56
C HIS A 239 -18.59 -5.48 40.95
N ILE A 240 -17.65 -5.40 40.00
CA ILE A 240 -16.23 -5.63 40.26
C ILE A 240 -15.45 -4.31 40.19
N LEU A 241 -15.58 -3.55 39.11
CA LEU A 241 -14.86 -2.28 38.96
C LEU A 241 -15.53 -1.11 39.71
N GLY A 242 -16.74 -1.30 40.23
CA GLY A 242 -17.45 -0.31 41.05
C GLY A 242 -17.97 0.91 40.29
N PHE A 243 -18.09 0.84 38.95
CA PHE A 243 -18.57 1.96 38.14
C PHE A 243 -20.08 2.18 38.30
N THR A 244 -20.46 3.45 38.39
CA THR A 244 -21.86 3.88 38.44
C THR A 244 -22.53 3.77 37.07
N GLU A 245 -23.86 3.67 37.05
CA GLU A 245 -24.65 3.69 35.82
C GLU A 245 -24.40 4.98 35.01
N GLY A 246 -24.26 6.12 35.69
CA GLY A 246 -23.92 7.39 35.06
C GLY A 246 -22.58 7.38 34.34
N GLN A 247 -21.53 6.78 34.95
CA GLN A 247 -20.22 6.61 34.30
C GLN A 247 -20.32 5.70 33.08
N MET A 248 -20.98 4.54 33.18
CA MET A 248 -21.04 3.56 32.10
C MET A 248 -21.79 4.04 30.85
N HIS A 249 -22.77 4.94 31.00
CA HIS A 249 -23.53 5.52 29.89
C HIS A 249 -23.03 6.91 29.46
N ALA A 250 -22.00 7.46 30.12
CA ALA A 250 -21.42 8.73 29.73
C ALA A 250 -20.70 8.59 28.37
N SER A 251 -21.02 9.49 27.45
CA SER A 251 -20.35 9.55 26.15
C SER A 251 -18.87 9.89 26.33
N GLY A 252 -17.97 9.05 25.80
CA GLY A 252 -16.54 9.26 25.89
C GLY A 252 -15.89 8.88 27.24
N TYR A 253 -16.60 8.14 28.09
CA TYR A 253 -16.03 7.64 29.35
C TYR A 253 -14.75 6.81 29.13
N GLN A 254 -13.72 7.07 29.93
CA GLN A 254 -12.40 6.47 29.79
C GLN A 254 -12.07 5.56 30.97
N VAL A 255 -12.46 4.29 30.85
CA VAL A 255 -12.29 3.27 31.89
C VAL A 255 -10.86 3.18 32.42
N LEU A 256 -9.86 3.17 31.54
CA LEU A 256 -8.46 3.04 31.97
C LEU A 256 -8.02 4.21 32.87
N ARG A 257 -8.49 5.43 32.61
CA ARG A 257 -8.19 6.58 33.48
C ARG A 257 -8.88 6.47 34.83
N ASP A 258 -10.13 6.03 34.86
CA ASP A 258 -10.88 5.83 36.12
C ASP A 258 -10.30 4.67 36.95
N LEU A 259 -9.65 3.69 36.31
CA LEU A 259 -8.83 2.66 36.98
C LEU A 259 -7.45 3.18 37.44
N GLY A 260 -7.13 4.45 37.20
CA GLY A 260 -5.90 5.08 37.68
C GLY A 260 -4.69 4.95 36.76
N PHE A 261 -4.82 4.40 35.55
CA PHE A 261 -3.73 4.39 34.57
C PHE A 261 -3.44 5.81 34.05
N SER A 262 -2.16 6.18 34.01
CA SER A 262 -1.74 7.47 33.49
C SER A 262 -1.89 7.55 31.97
N ASP A 263 -1.99 8.77 31.43
CA ASP A 263 -2.01 8.97 29.96
C ASP A 263 -0.76 8.43 29.27
N GLU A 264 0.39 8.48 29.96
CA GLU A 264 1.66 7.95 29.47
C GLU A 264 1.63 6.42 29.40
N ASP A 265 1.11 5.75 30.43
CA ASP A 265 0.97 4.29 30.47
C ASP A 265 0.00 3.79 29.41
N ILE A 266 -1.13 4.49 29.24
CA ILE A 266 -2.13 4.16 28.21
C ILE A 266 -1.52 4.33 26.83
N HIS A 267 -0.81 5.44 26.58
CA HIS A 267 -0.17 5.69 25.30
C HIS A 267 0.93 4.67 24.98
N ALA A 268 1.83 4.41 25.92
CA ALA A 268 2.91 3.43 25.75
C ALA A 268 2.37 2.01 25.52
N SER A 269 1.31 1.64 26.23
CA SER A 269 0.65 0.35 26.04
C SER A 269 -0.11 0.29 24.72
N ASN A 270 -0.75 1.38 24.30
CA ASN A 270 -1.38 1.45 22.99
C ASN A 270 -0.36 1.28 21.86
N LEU A 271 0.79 1.96 21.96
CA LEU A 271 1.88 1.81 21.00
C LEU A 271 2.40 0.35 20.95
N TYR A 272 2.57 -0.29 22.11
CA TYR A 272 3.02 -1.68 22.21
C TYR A 272 2.01 -2.68 21.60
N VAL A 273 0.73 -2.52 21.95
CA VAL A 273 -0.34 -3.47 21.63
C VAL A 273 -0.86 -3.24 20.21
N CYS A 274 -1.24 -2.01 19.90
CA CYS A 274 -1.92 -1.63 18.67
C CYS A 274 -0.95 -1.20 17.56
N GLY A 275 0.25 -0.73 17.92
CA GLY A 275 1.27 -0.26 16.98
C GLY A 275 1.18 1.24 16.73
N ALA A 276 2.26 1.79 16.16
CA ALA A 276 2.39 3.19 15.78
C ALA A 276 1.60 3.53 14.50
N MET A 277 1.28 2.52 13.68
CA MET A 277 0.71 2.66 12.33
C MET A 277 1.62 3.40 11.34
N THR A 278 2.83 3.76 11.76
CA THR A 278 3.87 4.42 10.99
C THR A 278 5.22 3.75 11.24
N THR A 279 6.12 3.90 10.28
CA THR A 279 7.54 3.56 10.40
C THR A 279 8.36 4.68 11.05
N GLU A 280 7.84 5.90 11.12
CA GLU A 280 8.57 7.01 11.74
C GLU A 280 8.78 6.76 13.23
N GLY A 281 10.01 6.92 13.72
CA GLY A 281 10.36 6.60 15.10
C GLY A 281 10.49 5.10 15.40
N ALA A 282 10.32 4.22 14.40
CA ALA A 282 10.55 2.79 14.58
C ALA A 282 12.01 2.53 14.99
N PRO A 283 12.27 1.55 15.87
CA PRO A 283 13.62 1.17 16.25
C PRO A 283 14.40 0.72 15.02
N HIS A 284 15.73 0.96 15.01
CA HIS A 284 16.67 0.58 13.93
C HIS A 284 16.47 1.27 12.57
N LEU A 285 15.26 1.73 12.25
CA LEU A 285 14.97 2.31 10.94
C LEU A 285 15.73 3.63 10.74
N LYS A 286 16.62 3.64 9.75
CA LYS A 286 17.37 4.82 9.33
C LYS A 286 16.46 5.85 8.67
N LEU A 287 16.70 7.12 8.99
CA LEU A 287 15.95 8.26 8.44
C LEU A 287 15.96 8.30 6.91
N GLU A 288 17.08 7.93 6.29
CA GLU A 288 17.22 7.89 4.82
C GLU A 288 16.30 6.86 4.13
N HIS A 289 15.75 5.90 4.88
CA HIS A 289 14.84 4.87 4.38
C HIS A 289 13.35 5.24 4.57
N TYR A 290 13.03 6.36 5.23
CA TYR A 290 11.63 6.73 5.52
C TYR A 290 10.80 6.85 4.24
N ALA A 291 11.36 7.50 3.21
CA ALA A 291 10.69 7.70 1.93
C ALA A 291 10.27 6.41 1.21
N VAL A 292 10.84 5.25 1.56
CA VAL A 292 10.43 3.95 1.02
C VAL A 292 9.02 3.55 1.48
N PHE A 293 8.64 4.01 2.67
CA PHE A 293 7.39 3.67 3.34
C PHE A 293 6.33 4.78 3.25
N ASP A 294 6.64 5.88 2.56
CA ASP A 294 5.70 6.97 2.31
C ASP A 294 4.43 6.46 1.62
N CYS A 295 3.30 6.92 2.15
CA CYS A 295 1.97 6.58 1.70
C CYS A 295 1.26 7.82 1.13
N ALA A 296 0.08 7.64 0.52
CA ALA A 296 -0.70 8.72 -0.06
C ALA A 296 -1.16 9.75 0.98
N THR A 297 -1.38 9.31 2.22
CA THR A 297 -1.61 10.20 3.37
C THR A 297 -0.37 10.26 4.25
N PRO A 298 -0.06 11.43 4.86
CA PRO A 298 0.94 11.48 5.93
C PRO A 298 0.61 10.44 6.99
N CYS A 299 1.50 9.48 7.16
CA CYS A 299 1.42 8.47 8.21
C CYS A 299 2.43 8.87 9.28
N GLY A 300 2.17 9.96 10.01
CA GLY A 300 3.13 10.61 10.91
C GLY A 300 3.06 12.12 10.79
#